data_AF-A0AB38DZ71-F1
#
_entry.id   AF-A0AB38DZ71-F1
#
_cell.length_a   1.000
_cell.length_b   1.000
_cell.length_c   1.000
_cell.angle_alpha   90.00
_cell.angle_beta   90.00
_cell.angle_gamma   90.00
#
_symmetry.space_group_name_H-M   'P 1'
#
loop_
_entity.id
_entity.type
_entity.pdbx_description
1 polymer ?
#
loop_
_entity_poly.entity_id
_entity_poly.type
_entity_poly.pdbx_seq_one_letter_code
_entity_poly.pdbx_strand_id
1 'polypeptide(L)'
;MFKLSVCSTILVLSSAVSFGAIGSPSDQQSLIQGMGERLPAGKANVSLSPRYKVYVFEKNGLKFVQINALNNDVLAVLPLVPGATSHLPIATNAKSAPAQSDGLMTAQASCPCSSQVVYSDANYNIVVIYGSNGEYITSYQVPRSPQGQPH
;
A
#
# COMPACT_ATOMS: atom_id res chain seq x y z
N MET A 1 -38.86 20.79 66.72
CA MET A 1 -39.73 20.27 65.65
C MET A 1 -39.77 21.30 64.53
N PHE A 2 -39.89 20.84 63.27
CA PHE A 2 -39.89 21.57 61.98
C PHE A 2 -38.54 21.85 61.28
N LYS A 3 -38.37 21.13 60.16
CA LYS A 3 -37.35 21.25 59.11
C LYS A 3 -37.85 22.20 58.00
N LEU A 4 -37.00 23.10 57.49
CA LEU A 4 -37.00 23.68 56.14
C LEU A 4 -35.52 23.84 55.75
N SER A 5 -34.93 23.07 54.82
CA SER A 5 -35.05 23.13 53.35
C SER A 5 -34.78 24.52 52.77
N VAL A 6 -33.56 24.75 52.25
CA VAL A 6 -33.31 25.60 51.07
C VAL A 6 -32.12 25.02 50.29
N CYS A 7 -32.42 24.69 49.04
CA CYS A 7 -31.53 24.26 47.98
C CYS A 7 -30.61 25.43 47.59
N SER A 8 -29.29 25.24 47.68
CA SER A 8 -28.31 26.29 47.33
C SER A 8 -27.95 26.15 45.85
N THR A 9 -28.40 27.11 45.03
CA THR A 9 -28.07 27.21 43.61
C THR A 9 -27.16 28.40 43.32
N ILE A 10 -26.00 28.08 42.74
CA ILE A 10 -25.32 28.75 41.61
C ILE A 10 -24.51 30.04 41.93
N LEU A 11 -23.19 30.03 41.62
CA LEU A 11 -22.56 30.96 40.64
C LEU A 11 -21.08 30.61 40.32
N VAL A 12 -20.85 30.11 39.09
CA VAL A 12 -19.87 30.50 38.03
C VAL A 12 -18.39 30.77 38.38
N LEU A 13 -17.47 30.05 37.71
CA LEU A 13 -16.48 30.68 36.81
C LEU A 13 -15.90 29.68 35.80
N SER A 14 -16.29 29.87 34.54
CA SER A 14 -15.78 29.19 33.36
C SER A 14 -14.37 29.67 33.04
N SER A 15 -13.43 28.75 32.86
CA SER A 15 -12.18 29.02 32.14
C SER A 15 -11.98 27.90 31.13
N ALA A 16 -12.60 28.07 29.96
CA ALA A 16 -12.29 27.31 28.77
C ALA A 16 -10.93 27.81 28.24
N VAL A 17 -9.87 27.07 28.52
CA VAL A 17 -8.61 27.22 27.80
C VAL A 17 -8.79 26.59 26.42
N SER A 18 -9.15 27.42 25.45
CA SER A 18 -9.07 27.08 24.04
C SER A 18 -7.59 26.93 23.69
N PHE A 19 -7.05 25.72 23.78
CA PHE A 19 -5.84 25.36 23.04
C PHE A 19 -6.24 25.30 21.57
N GLY A 20 -6.22 26.45 20.91
CA GLY A 20 -6.15 26.51 19.46
C GLY A 20 -4.87 25.83 19.05
N ALA A 21 -4.94 24.56 18.67
CA ALA A 21 -3.91 23.95 17.86
C ALA A 21 -3.88 24.72 16.55
N ILE A 22 -3.02 25.73 16.45
CA ILE A 22 -2.54 26.24 15.18
C ILE A 22 -1.60 25.14 14.65
N GLY A 23 -2.18 24.00 14.29
CA GLY A 23 -1.55 23.11 13.34
C GLY A 23 -1.48 23.92 12.07
N SER A 24 -0.28 24.35 11.70
CA SER A 24 0.00 24.87 10.38
C SER A 24 -0.67 23.92 9.37
N PRO A 25 -1.41 24.40 8.35
CA PRO A 25 -1.72 23.57 7.20
C PRO A 25 -0.41 23.40 6.41
N SER A 26 0.56 22.71 7.01
CA SER A 26 1.73 22.21 6.32
C SER A 26 1.21 21.12 5.40
N ASP A 27 1.07 21.49 4.13
CA ASP A 27 0.83 20.61 2.99
C ASP A 27 -0.22 19.52 3.26
N GLN A 28 -1.46 19.78 2.86
CA GLN A 28 -2.22 18.70 2.22
C GLN A 28 -1.45 18.31 0.95
N GLN A 29 -0.33 17.58 1.11
CA GLN A 29 0.33 16.88 0.01
C GLN A 29 -0.79 16.14 -0.69
N SER A 30 -1.04 16.61 -1.89
CA SER A 30 -2.26 16.41 -2.63
C SER A 30 -2.71 14.94 -2.51
N LEU A 31 -3.68 14.65 -1.64
CA LEU A 31 -4.11 13.28 -1.35
C LEU A 31 -4.88 12.73 -2.55
N ILE A 32 -4.77 11.43 -2.83
CA ILE A 32 -5.66 10.77 -3.78
C ILE A 32 -6.80 10.15 -2.98
N GLN A 33 -8.04 10.63 -3.19
CA GLN A 33 -9.21 10.15 -2.46
C GLN A 33 -9.36 8.62 -2.59
N GLY A 34 -9.59 7.95 -1.46
CA GLY A 34 -9.72 6.50 -1.39
C GLY A 34 -8.40 5.72 -1.31
N MET A 35 -7.26 6.33 -1.69
CA MET A 35 -5.97 5.64 -1.64
C MET A 35 -5.47 5.53 -0.19
N GLY A 36 -5.03 4.34 0.19
CA GLY A 36 -4.71 3.98 1.57
C GLY A 36 -5.91 3.48 2.37
N GLU A 37 -7.13 3.55 1.84
CA GLU A 37 -8.31 2.98 2.49
C GLU A 37 -8.39 1.46 2.24
N ARG A 38 -8.91 0.74 3.23
CA ARG A 38 -9.13 -0.72 3.14
C ARG A 38 -10.14 -1.09 2.06
N LEU A 39 -11.19 -0.28 1.92
CA LEU A 39 -12.26 -0.45 0.93
C LEU A 39 -12.54 0.90 0.27
N PRO A 40 -11.76 1.28 -0.76
CA PRO A 40 -11.91 2.57 -1.40
C PRO A 40 -13.30 2.70 -2.06
N ALA A 41 -14.08 3.70 -1.64
CA ALA A 41 -15.44 3.90 -2.14
C ALA A 41 -15.45 4.14 -3.66
N GLY A 42 -16.33 3.45 -4.38
CA GLY A 42 -16.48 3.59 -5.83
C GLY A 42 -15.34 3.01 -6.68
N LYS A 43 -14.37 2.31 -6.09
CA LYS A 43 -13.31 1.62 -6.83
C LYS A 43 -13.64 0.15 -7.05
N ALA A 44 -13.53 -0.29 -8.30
CA ALA A 44 -13.65 -1.70 -8.65
C ALA A 44 -12.35 -2.46 -8.28
N ASN A 45 -12.50 -3.69 -7.81
CA ASN A 45 -11.38 -4.62 -7.70
C ASN A 45 -10.98 -5.11 -9.10
N VAL A 46 -9.78 -4.75 -9.53
CA VAL A 46 -9.23 -5.14 -10.84
C VAL A 46 -8.18 -6.26 -10.75
N SER A 47 -8.13 -6.96 -9.62
CA SER A 47 -7.16 -8.03 -9.38
C SER A 47 -7.33 -9.18 -10.38
N LEU A 48 -6.21 -9.64 -10.93
CA LEU A 48 -6.11 -10.87 -11.71
C LEU A 48 -5.88 -12.11 -10.84
N SER A 49 -5.76 -11.91 -9.52
CA SER A 49 -5.50 -12.96 -8.55
C SER A 49 -6.69 -13.14 -7.60
N PRO A 50 -7.06 -14.39 -7.26
CA PRO A 50 -8.06 -14.67 -6.23
C PRO A 50 -7.54 -14.43 -4.80
N ARG A 51 -6.26 -14.06 -4.62
CA ARG A 51 -5.61 -13.92 -3.30
C ARG A 51 -5.52 -12.48 -2.82
N TYR A 52 -5.75 -11.52 -3.71
CA TYR A 52 -5.62 -10.10 -3.45
C TYR A 52 -6.76 -9.32 -4.07
N LYS A 53 -6.97 -8.12 -3.54
CA LYS A 53 -7.78 -7.07 -4.16
C LYS A 53 -6.85 -6.00 -4.67
N VAL A 54 -7.13 -5.45 -5.84
CA VAL A 54 -6.30 -4.43 -6.46
C VAL A 54 -7.16 -3.25 -6.87
N TYR A 55 -6.72 -2.05 -6.52
CA TYR A 55 -7.40 -0.80 -6.84
C TYR A 55 -6.45 0.15 -7.55
N VAL A 56 -6.95 0.82 -8.60
CA VAL A 56 -6.17 1.77 -9.39
C VAL A 56 -6.62 3.19 -9.08
N PHE A 57 -5.63 4.03 -8.85
CA PHE A 57 -5.76 5.45 -8.59
C PHE A 57 -4.96 6.23 -9.62
N GLU A 58 -5.43 7.42 -9.95
CA GLU A 58 -4.75 8.28 -10.91
C GLU A 58 -4.66 9.70 -10.37
N LYS A 59 -3.53 10.35 -10.62
CA LYS A 59 -3.32 11.74 -10.29
C LYS A 59 -2.28 12.36 -11.20
N ASN A 60 -2.62 13.49 -11.81
CA ASN A 60 -1.73 14.23 -12.69
C ASN A 60 -1.09 13.34 -13.78
N GLY A 61 -1.86 12.39 -14.33
CA GLY A 61 -1.38 11.44 -15.34
C GLY A 61 -0.52 10.28 -14.82
N LEU A 62 -0.22 10.25 -13.51
CA LEU A 62 0.45 9.12 -12.86
C LEU A 62 -0.59 8.12 -12.34
N LYS A 63 -0.36 6.83 -12.62
CA LYS A 63 -1.16 5.74 -12.07
C LYS A 63 -0.51 5.19 -10.81
N PHE A 64 -1.33 4.81 -9.86
CA PHE A 64 -0.94 4.16 -8.62
C PHE A 64 -1.79 2.91 -8.43
N VAL A 65 -1.16 1.80 -8.11
CA VAL A 65 -1.84 0.53 -7.86
C VAL A 65 -1.70 0.17 -6.41
N GLN A 66 -2.83 0.09 -5.72
CA GLN A 66 -2.92 -0.38 -4.35
C GLN A 66 -3.28 -1.86 -4.33
N ILE A 67 -2.55 -2.64 -3.54
CA ILE A 67 -2.79 -4.07 -3.31
C ILE A 67 -3.29 -4.24 -1.89
N ASN A 68 -4.45 -4.89 -1.75
CA ASN A 68 -5.03 -5.26 -0.47
C ASN A 68 -5.11 -6.79 -0.34
N ALA A 69 -5.03 -7.28 0.90
CA ALA A 69 -5.38 -8.66 1.23
C ALA A 69 -6.91 -8.88 1.12
N LEU A 70 -7.35 -10.15 1.17
CA LEU A 70 -8.78 -10.49 1.10
C LEU A 70 -9.60 -9.92 2.27
N ASN A 71 -8.98 -9.80 3.44
CA ASN A 71 -9.53 -9.14 4.62
C ASN A 71 -9.53 -7.60 4.53
N ASN A 72 -9.13 -7.04 3.38
CA ASN A 72 -9.06 -5.63 3.04
C ASN A 72 -7.86 -4.86 3.63
N ASP A 73 -6.93 -5.51 4.31
CA ASP A 73 -5.71 -4.82 4.76
C ASP A 73 -4.89 -4.33 3.56
N VAL A 74 -4.42 -3.08 3.63
CA VAL A 74 -3.58 -2.50 2.59
C VAL A 74 -2.16 -3.06 2.74
N LEU A 75 -1.67 -3.73 1.71
CA LEU A 75 -0.35 -4.38 1.71
C LEU A 75 0.72 -3.51 1.06
N ALA A 76 0.37 -2.86 -0.05
CA ALA A 76 1.29 -2.01 -0.80
C ALA A 76 0.56 -1.00 -1.68
N VAL A 77 1.27 0.08 -2.03
CA VAL A 77 0.88 1.04 -3.07
C VAL A 77 2.10 1.27 -3.96
N LEU A 78 1.94 1.07 -5.26
CA LEU A 78 3.02 1.17 -6.24
C LEU A 78 2.68 2.25 -7.27
N PRO A 79 3.52 3.27 -7.48
CA PRO A 79 3.38 4.14 -8.64
C PRO A 79 3.80 3.37 -9.90
N LEU A 80 3.00 3.44 -10.96
CA LEU A 80 3.37 2.92 -12.28
C LEU A 80 4.15 3.99 -13.03
N VAL A 81 5.48 3.93 -12.92
CA VAL A 81 6.37 4.90 -13.55
C VAL A 81 7.05 4.28 -14.77
N PRO A 82 7.02 4.93 -15.94
CA PRO A 82 7.79 4.48 -17.09
C PRO A 82 9.29 4.45 -16.83
N GLY A 83 9.93 3.34 -17.19
CA GLY A 83 11.37 3.14 -17.02
C GLY A 83 11.81 2.71 -15.62
N ALA A 84 10.92 2.67 -14.63
CA ALA A 84 11.21 2.11 -13.32
C ALA A 84 11.03 0.59 -13.33
N THR A 85 12.10 -0.15 -13.54
CA THR A 85 12.16 -1.58 -13.22
C THR A 85 12.62 -1.72 -11.78
N SER A 86 11.73 -2.15 -10.88
CA SER A 86 12.20 -2.70 -9.61
C SER A 86 12.69 -4.11 -9.92
N HIS A 87 14.00 -4.24 -10.18
CA HIS A 87 14.63 -5.48 -10.62
C HIS A 87 14.42 -6.57 -9.58
N LEU A 88 13.72 -7.63 -9.96
CA LEU A 88 13.83 -8.94 -9.33
C LEU A 88 15.01 -9.69 -9.97
N PRO A 89 15.92 -10.30 -9.19
CA PRO A 89 16.80 -11.32 -9.72
C PRO A 89 15.98 -12.54 -10.11
N ILE A 90 15.72 -12.70 -11.40
CA ILE A 90 15.24 -13.96 -11.98
C ILE A 90 16.47 -14.85 -12.15
N ALA A 91 16.56 -15.93 -11.39
CA ALA A 91 17.42 -17.04 -11.74
C ALA A 91 16.66 -18.34 -11.56
N THR A 92 16.12 -18.83 -12.67
CA THR A 92 15.96 -20.26 -12.90
C THR A 92 17.33 -20.91 -12.66
N ASN A 93 17.42 -21.73 -11.63
CA ASN A 93 18.64 -22.36 -11.08
C ASN A 93 19.49 -21.44 -10.19
N ALA A 94 19.06 -21.26 -8.94
CA ALA A 94 19.81 -20.61 -7.86
C ALA A 94 21.00 -21.46 -7.34
N LYS A 95 21.90 -21.83 -8.25
CA LYS A 95 23.24 -22.28 -7.89
C LYS A 95 24.18 -21.36 -8.66
N SER A 96 24.85 -20.45 -7.96
CA SER A 96 25.83 -19.47 -8.44
C SER A 96 25.28 -18.09 -8.83
N ALA A 97 24.88 -17.27 -7.86
CA ALA A 97 24.97 -15.81 -8.02
C ALA A 97 25.15 -15.15 -6.64
N PRO A 98 26.29 -14.49 -6.35
CA PRO A 98 26.42 -13.64 -5.19
C PRO A 98 25.96 -12.20 -5.51
N ALA A 99 24.97 -11.75 -4.73
CA ALA A 99 24.81 -10.46 -4.04
C ALA A 99 25.19 -9.12 -4.68
N GLN A 100 24.27 -8.14 -4.58
CA GLN A 100 24.65 -6.75 -4.30
C GLN A 100 23.52 -5.99 -3.57
N SER A 101 23.70 -5.79 -2.27
CA SER A 101 23.74 -4.42 -1.74
C SER A 101 25.18 -3.92 -1.98
N ASP A 102 25.40 -2.63 -2.08
CA ASP A 102 26.75 -2.06 -1.93
C ASP A 102 27.19 -2.09 -0.44
N GLY A 103 27.08 -3.27 0.16
CA GLY A 103 27.28 -3.55 1.58
C GLY A 103 26.91 -5.00 1.91
N LEU A 104 27.66 -5.95 1.35
CA LEU A 104 27.70 -7.37 1.73
C LEU A 104 26.33 -8.01 2.04
N MET A 105 25.47 -8.24 1.03
CA MET A 105 24.38 -9.20 1.21
C MET A 105 24.97 -10.61 1.17
N THR A 106 25.12 -11.24 2.33
CA THR A 106 25.41 -12.67 2.41
C THR A 106 24.25 -13.47 1.83
N ALA A 107 24.61 -14.60 1.23
CA ALA A 107 23.80 -15.34 0.31
C ALA A 107 22.61 -16.09 0.96
N GLN A 108 21.59 -16.29 0.12
CA GLN A 108 20.59 -17.36 0.16
C GLN A 108 19.58 -17.35 1.32
N ALA A 109 18.61 -16.43 1.24
CA ALA A 109 17.26 -16.81 1.63
C ALA A 109 16.68 -17.69 0.52
N SER A 110 16.79 -19.03 0.67
CA SER A 110 15.86 -19.95 0.03
C SER A 110 14.47 -19.65 0.59
N CYS A 111 13.81 -18.62 0.07
CA CYS A 111 12.41 -18.46 0.35
C CYS A 111 11.66 -19.49 -0.51
N PRO A 112 10.87 -20.41 0.07
CA PRO A 112 9.85 -21.15 -0.66
C PRO A 112 8.72 -20.17 -1.05
N CYS A 113 9.09 -19.19 -1.86
CA CYS A 113 8.27 -18.09 -2.31
C CYS A 113 7.61 -18.49 -3.62
N SER A 114 6.33 -18.22 -3.73
CA SER A 114 5.60 -18.29 -4.99
C SER A 114 5.36 -16.87 -5.51
N SER A 115 5.15 -16.73 -6.82
CA SER A 115 4.86 -15.45 -7.46
C SER A 115 3.54 -15.51 -8.21
N GLN A 116 2.82 -14.39 -8.29
CA GLN A 116 1.63 -14.28 -9.12
C GLN A 116 1.45 -12.87 -9.66
N VAL A 117 0.96 -12.77 -10.90
CA VAL A 117 0.55 -11.49 -11.48
C VAL A 117 -0.80 -11.12 -10.86
N VAL A 118 -0.87 -9.94 -10.25
CA VAL A 118 -2.10 -9.44 -9.60
C VAL A 118 -2.75 -8.32 -10.40
N TYR A 119 -2.00 -7.66 -11.28
CA TYR A 119 -2.47 -6.59 -12.12
C TYR A 119 -1.70 -6.57 -13.43
N SER A 120 -2.36 -6.17 -14.51
CA SER A 120 -1.77 -6.06 -15.83
C SER A 120 -2.48 -4.97 -16.62
N ASP A 121 -1.72 -4.10 -17.28
CA ASP A 121 -2.22 -3.14 -18.27
C ASP A 121 -1.44 -3.25 -19.58
N ALA A 122 -1.57 -2.26 -20.47
CA ALA A 122 -0.85 -2.28 -21.75
C ALA A 122 0.68 -2.23 -21.59
N ASN A 123 1.20 -1.68 -20.49
CA ASN A 123 2.61 -1.34 -20.33
C ASN A 123 3.30 -2.15 -19.22
N TYR A 124 2.57 -2.53 -18.16
CA TYR A 124 3.14 -3.15 -16.97
C TYR A 124 2.31 -4.32 -16.45
N ASN A 125 3.01 -5.25 -15.80
CA ASN A 125 2.47 -6.21 -14.87
C ASN A 125 2.88 -5.82 -13.45
N ILE A 126 2.05 -6.12 -12.47
CA ILE A 126 2.48 -6.16 -11.07
C ILE A 126 2.48 -7.60 -10.60
N VAL A 127 3.64 -8.03 -10.11
CA VAL A 127 3.87 -9.36 -9.59
C VAL A 127 3.99 -9.28 -8.07
N VAL A 128 3.22 -10.08 -7.36
CA VAL A 128 3.37 -10.26 -5.91
C VAL A 128 4.18 -11.53 -5.64
N ILE A 129 5.17 -11.40 -4.76
CA ILE A 129 5.91 -12.51 -4.17
C ILE A 129 5.31 -12.80 -2.80
N TYR A 130 5.03 -14.07 -2.53
CA TYR A 130 4.38 -14.52 -1.31
C TYR A 130 4.99 -15.82 -0.79
N GLY A 131 4.99 -16.01 0.52
CA GLY A 131 5.56 -17.19 1.17
C GLY A 131 4.70 -18.44 0.97
N SER A 132 5.20 -19.60 1.40
CA SER A 132 4.50 -20.89 1.34
C SER A 132 3.11 -20.88 1.98
N ASN A 133 2.92 -20.08 3.02
CA ASN A 133 1.64 -19.92 3.73
C ASN A 133 0.72 -18.86 3.10
N GLY A 134 1.13 -18.23 1.99
CA GLY A 134 0.37 -17.16 1.36
C GLY A 134 0.59 -15.76 1.92
N GLU A 135 1.49 -15.62 2.87
CA GLU A 135 1.93 -14.34 3.41
C GLU A 135 2.48 -13.46 2.28
N TYR A 136 2.01 -12.21 2.21
CA TYR A 136 2.58 -11.22 1.31
C TYR A 136 4.01 -10.87 1.74
N ILE A 137 4.97 -10.94 0.82
CA ILE A 137 6.36 -10.58 1.09
C ILE A 137 6.69 -9.25 0.43
N THR A 138 6.43 -9.13 -0.88
CA THR A 138 6.75 -7.93 -1.64
C THR A 138 6.04 -7.93 -3.00
N SER A 139 6.08 -6.81 -3.72
CA SER A 139 5.55 -6.69 -5.07
C SER A 139 6.43 -5.81 -5.96
N TYR A 140 6.37 -6.10 -7.26
CA TYR A 140 7.22 -5.46 -8.26
C TYR A 140 6.41 -5.08 -9.48
N GLN A 141 6.70 -3.89 -10.02
CA GLN A 141 6.30 -3.49 -11.36
C GLN A 141 7.28 -4.09 -12.38
N VAL A 142 6.74 -4.79 -13.37
CA VAL A 142 7.49 -5.43 -14.46
C VAL A 142 6.96 -4.91 -15.79
N PRO A 143 7.79 -4.27 -16.64
CA PRO A 143 7.38 -3.88 -18.00
C PRO A 143 6.89 -5.08 -18.81
N ARG A 144 5.83 -4.89 -19.60
CA ARG A 144 5.43 -5.88 -20.61
C ARG A 144 6.37 -5.75 -21.79
N SER A 145 7.05 -6.83 -22.15
CA SER A 145 7.69 -6.93 -23.45
C SER A 145 6.63 -6.73 -24.53
N PRO A 146 6.91 -5.98 -25.60
CA PRO A 146 6.02 -5.93 -26.76
C PRO A 146 5.73 -7.36 -27.20
N GLN A 147 4.46 -7.76 -27.18
CA GLN A 147 4.05 -9.07 -27.71
C GLN A 147 4.27 -9.04 -29.22
N GLY A 148 5.41 -9.54 -29.71
CA GLY A 148 5.64 -9.63 -31.16
C GLY A 148 7.07 -9.59 -31.70
N GLN A 149 8.08 -10.12 -31.02
CA GLN A 149 9.30 -10.53 -31.72
C GLN A 149 9.59 -12.02 -31.45
N PRO A 150 9.32 -12.92 -32.42
CA PRO A 150 9.95 -14.22 -32.40
C PRO A 150 11.47 -14.02 -32.55
N HIS A 151 12.25 -14.64 -31.67
CA HIS A 151 13.66 -14.91 -31.94
C HIS A 151 13.78 -16.02 -32.96
#